data_AF-A0A961S4N8-F1
#
_entry.id   AF-A0A961S4N8-F1
#
_cell.length_a   1.000
_cell.length_b   1.000
_cell.length_c   1.000
_cell.angle_alpha   90.00
_cell.angle_beta   90.00
_cell.angle_gamma   90.00
#
_symmetry.space_group_name_H-M   'P 1'
#
loop_
_entity.id
_entity.type
_entity.pdbx_description
1 polymer ?
#
loop_
_entity_poly.entity_id
_entity_poly.type
_entity_poly.pdbx_seq_one_letter_code
_entity_poly.pdbx_strand_id
1 'polypeptide(L)' 'AGEKAIRDKLRIRIGGITVAKNGMRDTAYKEAEIMPHMKGRHILIEADVGVAKGKARVWTCDLTHRYIDINGSYRS' A
#
# COMPACT_ATOMS: atom_id res chain seq x y z
N ALA A 1 1.48 -5.49 -13.56
CA ALA A 1 0.10 -5.99 -13.40
C ALA A 1 -0.14 -7.05 -14.46
N GLY A 2 -0.82 -8.16 -14.15
CA GLY A 2 -1.01 -9.29 -15.08
C GLY A 2 -0.92 -10.67 -14.44
N GLU A 3 -0.42 -10.77 -13.20
CA GLU A 3 -0.29 -12.03 -12.47
C GLU A 3 -1.59 -12.43 -11.75
N LYS A 4 -1.78 -13.75 -11.54
CA LYS A 4 -2.94 -14.28 -10.81
C LYS A 4 -2.99 -13.68 -9.40
N ALA A 5 -4.14 -13.13 -9.04
CA ALA A 5 -4.49 -12.73 -7.69
C ALA A 5 -5.87 -13.29 -7.36
N ILE A 6 -6.03 -13.92 -6.20
CA ILE A 6 -7.33 -14.42 -5.76
C ILE A 6 -7.95 -13.33 -4.91
N ARG A 7 -8.88 -12.57 -5.52
CA ARG A 7 -9.51 -11.41 -4.88
C ARG A 7 -10.04 -11.74 -3.49
N ASP A 8 -10.74 -12.86 -3.35
CA ASP A 8 -11.38 -13.26 -2.08
C ASP A 8 -10.39 -13.73 -1.01
N LYS A 9 -9.10 -13.87 -1.35
CA LYS A 9 -8.02 -14.17 -0.41
C LYS A 9 -7.08 -12.98 -0.21
N LEU A 10 -7.32 -11.86 -0.90
CA LEU A 10 -6.47 -10.70 -0.85
C LEU A 10 -6.57 -10.02 0.52
N ARG A 11 -5.41 -9.67 1.08
CA ARG A 11 -5.30 -8.94 2.34
C ARG A 11 -4.25 -7.85 2.21
N ILE A 12 -4.56 -6.66 2.72
CA ILE A 12 -3.63 -5.53 2.79
C ILE A 12 -3.50 -5.08 4.24
N ARG A 13 -2.26 -4.86 4.66
CA ARG A 13 -1.92 -4.30 5.98
C ARG A 13 -1.06 -3.06 5.82
N ILE A 14 -1.32 -2.05 6.65
CA ILE A 14 -0.51 -0.84 6.75
C ILE A 14 -0.09 -0.71 8.20
N GLY A 15 1.22 -0.66 8.46
CA GLY A 15 1.75 -0.58 9.83
C GLY A 15 1.28 -1.71 10.74
N GLY A 16 0.99 -2.90 10.18
CA GLY A 16 0.46 -4.04 10.92
C GLY A 16 -1.07 -4.04 11.14
N ILE A 17 -1.79 -3.01 10.71
CA ILE A 17 -3.25 -2.93 10.76
C ILE A 17 -3.84 -3.46 9.46
N THR A 18 -4.79 -4.38 9.54
CA THR A 18 -5.51 -4.90 8.35
C THR A 18 -6.52 -3.87 7.86
N VAL A 19 -6.30 -3.32 6.68
CA VAL A 19 -7.18 -2.30 6.07
C VAL A 19 -8.13 -2.90 5.03
N ALA A 20 -7.74 -4.02 4.43
CA ALA A 20 -8.55 -4.78 3.50
C ALA A 20 -8.35 -6.28 3.68
N LYS A 21 -9.44 -7.04 3.55
CA LYS A 21 -9.47 -8.50 3.57
C LYS A 21 -10.55 -9.01 2.62
N ASN A 22 -10.33 -10.20 2.07
CA ASN A 22 -11.21 -10.82 1.08
C ASN A 22 -11.50 -9.89 -0.12
N GLY A 23 -10.49 -9.11 -0.51
CA GLY A 23 -10.59 -8.18 -1.65
C GLY A 23 -11.46 -6.96 -1.43
N MET A 24 -11.93 -6.74 -0.19
CA MET A 24 -12.76 -5.60 0.19
C MET A 24 -12.13 -4.87 1.37
N ARG A 25 -12.53 -3.62 1.60
CA ARG A 25 -12.17 -2.89 2.81
C ARG A 25 -12.65 -3.68 4.04
N ASP A 26 -11.80 -3.78 5.07
CA ASP A 26 -12.22 -4.38 6.33
C ASP A 26 -13.28 -3.47 6.99
N THR A 27 -14.45 -4.02 7.31
CA THR A 27 -15.55 -3.25 7.92
C THR A 27 -15.24 -2.80 9.33
N ALA A 28 -14.32 -3.49 10.02
CA ALA A 28 -13.87 -3.12 11.35
C ALA A 28 -12.79 -2.02 11.34
N TYR A 29 -12.17 -1.77 10.19
CA TYR A 29 -11.05 -0.84 10.07
C TYR A 29 -11.50 0.63 10.13
N LYS A 30 -10.90 1.37 11.07
CA LYS A 30 -11.02 2.83 11.18
C LYS A 30 -9.70 3.49 10.77
N GLU A 31 -9.81 4.51 9.92
CA GLU A 31 -8.65 5.22 9.37
C GLU A 31 -7.72 5.79 10.45
N ALA A 32 -8.29 6.25 11.57
CA ALA A 32 -7.55 6.73 12.72
C ALA A 32 -6.50 5.73 13.26
N GLU A 33 -6.68 4.42 13.04
CA GLU A 33 -5.76 3.38 13.50
C GLU A 33 -4.43 3.39 12.75
N ILE A 34 -4.41 3.77 11.47
CA ILE A 34 -3.17 3.84 10.68
C ILE A 34 -2.53 5.23 10.68
N MET A 35 -3.29 6.27 11.09
CA MET A 35 -2.82 7.66 11.06
C MET A 35 -1.47 7.87 11.78
N PRO A 36 -1.21 7.30 12.97
CA PRO A 36 0.10 7.45 13.62
C PRO A 36 1.25 6.88 12.78
N HIS A 37 1.03 5.74 12.12
CA HIS A 37 2.02 5.10 11.25
C HIS A 37 2.24 5.91 9.98
N MET A 38 1.16 6.40 9.36
CA MET A 38 1.19 7.21 8.14
C MET A 38 1.89 8.56 8.31
N LYS A 39 1.96 9.09 9.54
CA LYS A 39 2.75 10.30 9.87
C LYS A 39 4.25 10.01 10.04
N GLY A 40 4.65 8.75 10.07
CA GLY A 40 6.05 8.34 10.17
C GLY A 40 6.81 8.52 8.86
N ARG A 41 8.15 8.43 8.93
CA ARG A 41 9.03 8.50 7.75
C ARG A 41 9.11 7.19 6.96
N HIS A 42 8.71 6.07 7.56
CA HIS A 42 8.80 4.74 6.96
C HIS A 42 7.42 4.08 6.99
N ILE A 43 6.80 3.96 5.82
CA ILE A 43 5.47 3.36 5.69
C ILE A 43 5.62 1.92 5.24
N LEU A 44 5.46 0.99 6.17
CA LEU A 44 5.33 -0.43 5.84
C LEU A 44 3.93 -0.74 5.30
N ILE A 45 3.88 -1.28 4.08
CA ILE A 45 2.68 -1.81 3.42
C ILE A 45 2.94 -3.28 3.10
N GLU A 46 2.02 -4.14 3.50
CA GLU A 46 2.05 -5.58 3.21
C GLU A 46 0.82 -5.93 2.37
N ALA A 47 1.04 -6.62 1.25
CA ALA A 47 -0.04 -7.12 0.40
C ALA A 47 0.13 -8.64 0.22
N ASP A 48 -0.86 -9.40 0.66
CA ASP A 48 -0.99 -10.83 0.41
C ASP A 48 -2.04 -11.03 -0.69
N VAL A 49 -1.63 -11.62 -1.81
CA VAL A 49 -2.49 -11.88 -2.97
C VAL A 49 -3.15 -13.27 -2.93
N GLY A 50 -2.86 -14.08 -1.92
CA GLY A 50 -3.58 -15.31 -1.60
C GLY A 50 -3.37 -16.48 -2.55
N VAL A 51 -2.31 -16.45 -3.38
CA VAL A 51 -2.08 -17.44 -4.46
C VAL A 51 -1.07 -18.53 -4.08
N ALA A 52 0.08 -18.15 -3.53
CA ALA A 52 1.18 -19.06 -3.18
C ALA A 52 2.05 -18.47 -2.07
N LYS A 53 3.09 -19.19 -1.65
CA LYS A 53 4.01 -18.76 -0.57
C LYS A 53 5.17 -17.85 -1.04
N GLY A 54 5.11 -17.36 -2.28
CA GLY A 54 6.12 -16.44 -2.82
C GLY A 54 6.13 -15.10 -2.08
N LYS A 55 7.32 -14.51 -1.93
CA LYS A 55 7.51 -13.21 -1.26
C LYS A 55 8.45 -12.34 -2.06
N ALA A 56 8.12 -11.06 -2.16
CA ALA A 56 8.99 -10.03 -2.73
C ALA A 56 8.91 -8.78 -1.85
N ARG A 57 9.98 -7.98 -1.86
CA ARG A 57 10.03 -6.68 -1.17
C ARG A 57 10.47 -5.62 -2.16
N VAL A 58 9.72 -4.53 -2.20
CA VAL A 58 10.01 -3.35 -3.02
C VAL A 58 10.09 -2.15 -2.10
N TRP A 59 10.99 -1.22 -2.41
CA TRP A 59 11.08 0.08 -1.75
C TRP A 59 10.59 1.15 -2.72
N THR A 60 9.80 2.09 -2.20
CA THR A 60 9.32 3.24 -2.95
C THR A 60 9.23 4.44 -2.02
N CYS A 61 9.10 5.63 -2.59
CA CYS A 61 8.79 6.87 -1.88
C CYS A 61 7.39 7.38 -2.24
N ASP A 62 6.92 8.34 -1.44
CA ASP A 62 5.71 9.10 -1.69
C ASP A 62 5.90 10.11 -2.82
N LEU A 63 4.80 10.43 -3.50
CA LEU A 63 4.76 11.45 -4.54
C LEU A 63 4.37 12.79 -3.92
N THR A 64 5.35 13.66 -3.69
CA THR A 64 5.14 14.99 -3.13
C THR A 64 5.00 16.07 -4.21
N HIS A 65 4.43 17.23 -3.88
CA HIS A 65 4.42 18.39 -4.79
C HIS A 65 5.83 18.78 -5.26
N ARG A 66 6.83 18.67 -4.38
CA ARG A 66 8.24 18.92 -4.72
C ARG A 66 8.75 17.99 -5.83
N TYR A 67 8.26 16.75 -5.92
CA TYR A 67 8.59 15.87 -7.03
C TYR A 67 8.02 16.39 -8.36
N ILE A 68 6.80 16.94 -8.34
CA ILE A 68 6.15 17.54 -9.50
C ILE A 68 6.92 18.78 -9.94
N ASP A 69 7.30 19.66 -9.00
CA ASP A 69 8.01 20.91 -9.32
C ASP A 69 9.40 20.66 -9.93
N ILE A 70 10.10 19.62 -9.49
CA ILE A 70 11.44 19.26 -10.01
C ILE A 70 11.35 18.65 -11.43
N ASN A 71 10.33 17.83 -11.71
CA ASN A 71 10.23 17.09 -12.97
C ASN A 71 9.28 17.73 -13.99
N GLY A 72 8.45 18.68 -13.56
CA GLY A 72 7.46 19.37 -14.41
C GLY A 72 8.07 20.39 -15.37
N SER A 73 9.33 20.76 -15.20
CA SER A 73 10.06 21.70 -16.08
C SER A 73 10.70 21.03 -17.30
N TYR A 74 10.57 19.71 -17.49
CA TYR A 74 11.24 18.98 -18.58
C TYR A 74 10.64 19.23 -19.98
N ARG A 75 9.56 19.99 -20.10
CA ARG A 75 9.01 20.43 -21.39
C ARG A 75 8.50 21.87 -21.30
N SER A 76 9.39 22.85 -21.49
CA SER A 76 9.09 24.07 -22.24
C SER A 76 9.70 23.93 -23.63
#